data_AF-A0A3D1UVW1-F1
#
_entry.id   AF-A0A3D1UVW1-F1
#
_cell.length_a   1.000
_cell.length_b   1.000
_cell.length_c   1.000
_cell.angle_alpha   90.00
_cell.angle_beta   90.00
_cell.angle_gamma   90.00
#
_symmetry.space_group_name_H-M   'P 1'
#
loop_
_entity.id
_entity.type
_entity.pdbx_description
1 polymer ?
#
loop_
_entity_poly.entity_id
_entity_poly.type
_entity_poly.pdbx_seq_one_letter_code
_entity_poly.pdbx_strand_id
1 'polypeptide(L)' 'MEKTVLIEQTAKKIKLAELIVLTVLFGSIGAGLGLMYLWLPLGIMMFCIAGIAFLTFCYVRVWRWWVNG' A
#
# COMPACT_ATOMS: atom_id res chain seq x y z
N MET A 1 -11.45 -1.06 -29.42
CA MET A 1 -10.07 -0.51 -29.37
C MET A 1 -9.96 0.56 -28.28
N GLU A 2 -10.83 1.56 -28.24
CA GLU A 2 -10.75 2.62 -27.21
C GLU A 2 -11.04 2.11 -25.78
N LYS A 3 -12.08 1.29 -25.59
CA LYS A 3 -12.39 0.69 -24.28
C LYS A 3 -11.30 -0.25 -23.75
N THR A 4 -10.61 -0.97 -24.63
CA THR A 4 -9.51 -1.87 -24.24
C THR A 4 -8.30 -1.08 -23.71
N VAL A 5 -7.98 0.06 -24.34
CA VAL A 5 -6.89 0.94 -23.90
C VAL A 5 -7.18 1.56 -22.52
N LEU A 6 -8.44 1.96 -22.26
CA LEU A 6 -8.86 2.50 -20.96
C LEU A 6 -8.77 1.46 -19.84
N ILE A 7 -9.11 0.20 -20.12
CA ILE A 7 -8.98 -0.92 -19.17
C ILE A 7 -7.50 -1.19 -18.85
N GLU A 8 -6.63 -1.21 -19.85
CA GLU A 8 -5.18 -1.40 -19.65
C GLU A 8 -4.54 -0.27 -18.83
N GLN A 9 -4.89 0.99 -19.09
CA GLN A 9 -4.39 2.11 -18.30
C GLN A 9 -4.87 2.03 -16.84
N THR A 10 -6.13 1.66 -16.63
CA THR A 10 -6.69 1.43 -15.29
C THR A 10 -5.95 0.29 -14.57
N ALA A 11 -5.63 -0.79 -15.29
CA ALA A 11 -4.86 -1.90 -14.76
C ALA A 11 -3.44 -1.49 -14.34
N LYS A 12 -2.76 -0.70 -15.17
CA LYS A 12 -1.41 -0.16 -14.88
C LYS A 12 -1.41 0.79 -13.69
N LYS A 13 -2.36 1.72 -13.60
CA LYS A 13 -2.45 2.68 -12.48
C LYS A 13 -2.64 1.98 -11.14
N ILE A 14 -3.43 0.90 -11.11
CA ILE A 14 -3.65 0.16 -9.86
C ILE A 14 -2.42 -0.66 -9.47
N LYS A 15 -1.71 -1.29 -10.41
CA LYS A 15 -0.41 -1.94 -10.11
C LYS A 15 0.61 -0.95 -9.57
N LEU A 16 0.61 0.27 -10.09
CA LEU A 16 1.48 1.35 -9.63
C LEU A 16 1.10 1.79 -8.20
N ALA A 17 -0.20 1.95 -7.91
CA ALA A 17 -0.69 2.22 -6.57
C ALA A 17 -0.33 1.09 -5.58
N GLU A 18 -0.50 -0.17 -5.97
CA GLU A 18 -0.09 -1.34 -5.19
C GLU A 18 1.42 -1.30 -4.86
N LEU A 19 2.26 -0.96 -5.83
CA LEU A 19 3.71 -0.82 -5.65
C LEU A 19 4.07 0.33 -4.69
N ILE A 20 3.41 1.49 -4.83
CA ILE A 20 3.62 2.63 -3.92
C ILE A 20 3.25 2.23 -2.50
N VAL A 21 2.09 1.59 -2.30
CA VAL A 21 1.64 1.18 -0.96
C VAL A 21 2.58 0.15 -0.35
N LEU A 22 3.08 -0.82 -1.14
CA LEU A 22 4.11 -1.76 -0.68
C LEU A 22 5.41 -1.05 -0.29
N THR A 23 5.85 -0.07 -1.08
CA THR A 23 7.06 0.71 -0.77
C THR A 23 6.89 1.50 0.52
N VAL A 24 5.74 2.14 0.72
CA VAL A 24 5.41 2.86 1.96
C VAL A 24 5.33 1.90 3.15
N LEU A 25 4.74 0.72 2.97
CA LEU A 25 4.63 -0.31 4.00
C LEU A 25 6.01 -0.77 4.48
N PHE A 26 6.86 -1.24 3.56
CA PHE A 26 8.20 -1.72 3.91
C PHE A 26 9.10 -0.58 4.40
N GLY A 27 8.98 0.62 3.82
CA GLY A 27 9.68 1.81 4.29
C GLY A 27 9.30 2.18 5.72
N SER A 28 8.01 2.14 6.06
CA SER A 28 7.50 2.44 7.40
C SER A 28 7.90 1.37 8.42
N ILE A 29 7.94 0.08 8.02
CA ILE A 29 8.44 -1.00 8.89
C ILE A 29 9.93 -0.81 9.18
N GLY A 30 10.75 -0.58 8.15
CA GLY A 30 12.19 -0.36 8.31
C GLY A 30 12.50 0.90 9.14
N ALA A 31 11.82 2.01 8.83
CA ALA A 31 11.92 3.24 9.61
C ALA A 31 11.43 3.06 11.04
N GLY A 32 10.33 2.34 11.26
CA GLY A 32 9.80 2.04 12.58
C GLY A 32 10.77 1.24 13.44
N LEU A 33 11.39 0.20 12.87
CA LEU A 33 12.43 -0.57 13.56
C LEU A 33 13.65 0.31 13.90
N GLY A 34 14.11 1.15 12.99
CA GLY A 34 15.19 2.10 13.24
C GLY A 34 14.85 3.13 14.32
N LEU A 35 13.65 3.69 14.26
CA LEU A 35 13.18 4.71 15.20
C LEU A 35 12.91 4.14 16.60
N MET A 36 12.59 2.85 16.74
CA MET A 36 12.48 2.22 18.06
C MET A 36 13.77 2.31 18.88
N TYR A 37 14.94 2.30 18.23
CA TYR A 37 16.24 2.48 18.89
C TYR A 37 16.50 3.91 19.34
N LEU A 38 15.89 4.89 18.67
CA LEU A 38 16.05 6.31 18.99
C LEU A 38 15.01 6.76 20.01
N TRP A 39 13.72 6.47 19.74
CA TRP A 39 12.59 6.86 20.54
C TRP A 39 11.37 5.97 20.27
N LEU A 40 11.01 5.18 21.28
CA LEU A 40 9.98 4.15 21.19
C LEU A 40 8.58 4.65 20.70
N PRO A 41 8.07 5.83 21.10
CA PRO A 41 6.83 6.39 20.57
C PRO A 41 6.87 6.70 19.07
N LEU A 42 8.01 7.20 18.55
CA LEU A 42 8.19 7.44 17.12
C LEU A 42 8.16 6.14 16.32
N GLY A 43 8.79 5.09 16.86
CA GLY A 43 8.70 3.74 16.30
C GLY A 43 7.25 3.28 16.20
N ILE A 44 6.49 3.35 17.31
CA ILE A 44 5.08 2.96 17.35
C ILE A 44 4.24 3.74 16.31
N MET A 45 4.44 5.05 16.18
CA MET A 45 3.74 5.84 15.16
C MET A 45 3.98 5.32 13.74
N MET A 46 5.22 4.96 13.39
CA MET A 46 5.54 4.42 12.06
C MET A 46 4.93 3.03 11.84
N PHE A 47 4.85 2.20 12.88
CA PHE A 47 4.15 0.92 12.80
C PHE A 47 2.63 1.08 12.63
N CYS A 48 2.01 2.09 13.25
CA CYS A 48 0.60 2.43 13.00
C CYS A 48 0.37 2.84 11.55
N ILE A 49 1.25 3.65 10.97
CA ILE A 49 1.19 4.05 9.55
C ILE A 49 1.34 2.82 8.64
N ALA A 50 2.27 1.93 8.96
CA ALA A 50 2.44 0.66 8.26
C ALA A 50 1.15 -0.18 8.30
N GLY A 51 0.50 -0.29 9.47
CA GLY A 51 -0.77 -1.01 9.63
C GLY A 51 -1.89 -0.43 8.75
N ILE A 52 -2.05 0.90 8.72
CA ILE A 52 -3.06 1.56 7.88
C ILE A 52 -2.77 1.36 6.39
N ALA A 53 -1.49 1.45 5.98
CA ALA A 53 -1.07 1.20 4.60
C ALA A 53 -1.41 -0.24 4.17
N PHE A 54 -1.16 -1.22 5.05
CA PHE A 54 -1.50 -2.62 4.81
C PHE A 54 -3.01 -2.84 4.68
N LEU A 55 -3.82 -2.28 5.59
CA LEU A 55 -5.28 -2.39 5.51
C LEU A 55 -5.83 -1.79 4.22
N THR A 56 -5.29 -0.64 3.80
CA THR A 56 -5.68 0.00 2.54
C THR A 56 -5.32 -0.87 1.33
N PHE A 57 -4.15 -1.49 1.33
CA PHE A 57 -3.74 -2.45 0.29
C PHE A 57 -4.69 -3.65 0.20
N CYS A 58 -4.98 -4.28 1.34
CA CYS A 58 -5.90 -5.40 1.42
C CYS A 58 -7.29 -5.01 0.92
N TYR A 59 -7.81 -3.86 1.35
CA TYR A 59 -9.12 -3.35 0.92
C TYR A 59 -9.20 -3.18 -0.60
N VAL A 60 -8.21 -2.52 -1.21
CA VAL A 60 -8.16 -2.33 -2.68
C VAL A 60 -8.12 -3.68 -3.40
N ARG A 61 -7.37 -4.65 -2.88
CA ARG A 61 -7.24 -5.98 -3.48
C ARG A 61 -8.55 -6.78 -3.41
N VAL A 62 -9.22 -6.76 -2.26
CA VAL A 62 -10.53 -7.42 -2.05
C VAL A 62 -11.61 -6.76 -2.92
N TRP A 63 -11.67 -5.43 -2.93
CA TRP A 63 -12.60 -4.68 -3.79
C TRP A 63 -12.42 -5.06 -5.26
N ARG A 64 -11.17 -5.17 -5.72
CA ARG A 64 -10.85 -5.59 -7.09
C ARG A 64 -11.31 -7.00 -7.40
N TRP A 65 -11.12 -7.93 -6.48
CA TRP A 65 -11.59 -9.30 -6.64
C TRP A 65 -13.12 -9.33 -6.75
N TRP A 66 -13.83 -8.50 -5.97
CA TRP A 66 -15.28 -8.41 -6.02
C TRP A 66 -15.82 -7.81 -7.33
N VAL A 67 -15.14 -6.81 -7.90
CA VAL A 67 -15.56 -6.15 -9.16
C VAL A 67 -15.18 -6.94 -10.43
N ASN A 68 -14.11 -7.74 -10.38
CA ASN A 68 -13.64 -8.54 -11.54
C ASN A 68 -13.88 -10.05 -11.37
N GLY A 69 -14.71 -10.45 -10.39
CA GLY A 69 -15.10 -11.84 -10.14
C GLY A 69 -15.86 -12.43 -11.31
#